data_AF-A0ABC9YYI2-F1
#
_entry.id   AF-A0ABC9YYI2-F1
#
_cell.length_a   1.000
_cell.length_b   1.000
_cell.length_c   1.000
_cell.angle_alpha   90.00
_cell.angle_beta   90.00
_cell.angle_gamma   90.00
#
_symmetry.space_group_name_H-M   'P 1'
#
loop_
_entity.id
_entity.type
_entity.pdbx_description
1 polymer ?
#
loop_
_entity_poly.entity_id
_entity_poly.type
_entity_poly.pdbx_seq_one_letter_code
_entity_poly.pdbx_strand_id
1 'polypeptide(L)'
;MRETLSQLRLRELLGEVKTRIEQVIDARDRMDGLVEAMLTVASGLDLDETLRTIVRAATTLVDARYGALGVRGHEGGLTEFVSEGIDEHTRTLIGDLPQGHGVLGLMFTQPQPIRLTDLADHPASVGCPAHHPPMRSLLGVPIRIRDEVFGNLYLTEKSGGQAFSEDDEVLVQALAAAAGTAIDNARLYEGSRTRQAWIEATRDIATAFLAGASPETVMGQLVERARTLTGSQRVFLAVNDDPDPHGDDITELRIAHLSGPDDRPHPTTVATDGTAIGAAFTGRRPRRFSHTDEIDLGTPFGER
;
A
#
# COMPACT_ATOMS: atom_id res chain seq x y z
N MET A 1 7.45 -0.68 -70.33
CA MET A 1 6.96 0.42 -69.48
C MET A 1 5.71 0.04 -68.68
N ARG A 2 4.65 -0.53 -69.28
CA ARG A 2 3.43 -0.99 -68.55
C ARG A 2 3.69 -2.12 -67.53
N GLU A 3 4.48 -3.12 -67.87
CA GLU A 3 4.85 -4.22 -66.93
C GLU A 3 5.66 -3.72 -65.73
N THR A 4 6.58 -2.79 -65.95
CA THR A 4 7.46 -2.25 -64.91
C THR A 4 6.68 -1.44 -63.87
N LEU A 5 5.68 -0.68 -64.31
CA LEU A 5 4.73 0.04 -63.44
C LEU A 5 3.81 -0.92 -62.65
N SER A 6 3.40 -2.05 -63.25
CA SER A 6 2.60 -3.07 -62.58
C SER A 6 3.38 -3.81 -61.49
N GLN A 7 4.66 -4.09 -61.73
CA GLN A 7 5.54 -4.73 -60.74
C GLN A 7 5.89 -3.81 -59.56
N LEU A 8 6.10 -2.51 -59.83
CA LEU A 8 6.30 -1.50 -58.78
C LEU A 8 5.06 -1.37 -57.89
N ARG A 9 3.87 -1.27 -58.49
CA ARG A 9 2.61 -1.19 -57.74
C ARG A 9 2.30 -2.45 -56.93
N LEU A 10 2.65 -3.63 -57.45
CA LEU A 10 2.51 -4.89 -56.69
C LEU A 10 3.47 -4.93 -55.48
N ARG A 11 4.72 -4.49 -55.63
CA ARG A 11 5.66 -4.43 -54.50
C ARG A 11 5.21 -3.45 -53.42
N GLU A 12 4.68 -2.31 -53.83
CA GLU A 12 4.14 -1.30 -52.91
C GLU A 12 2.94 -1.85 -52.13
N LEU A 13 1.98 -2.49 -52.81
CA LEU A 13 0.83 -3.14 -52.18
C LEU A 13 1.25 -4.29 -51.24
N LEU A 14 2.23 -5.11 -51.64
CA LEU A 14 2.76 -6.17 -50.77
C LEU A 14 3.47 -5.60 -49.53
N GLY A 15 4.16 -4.47 -49.66
CA GLY A 15 4.77 -3.75 -48.54
C GLY A 15 3.72 -3.17 -47.57
N GLU A 16 2.65 -2.60 -48.11
CA GLU A 16 1.54 -2.08 -47.31
C GLU A 16 0.80 -3.20 -46.57
N VAL A 17 0.49 -4.31 -47.26
CA VAL A 17 -0.12 -5.51 -46.63
C VAL A 17 0.79 -6.08 -45.55
N LYS A 18 2.10 -6.18 -45.79
CA LYS A 18 3.06 -6.63 -44.77
C LYS A 18 3.01 -5.74 -43.53
N THR A 19 3.08 -4.42 -43.72
CA THR A 19 3.00 -3.45 -42.62
C THR A 19 1.69 -3.57 -41.85
N ARG A 20 0.58 -3.77 -42.55
CA ARG A 20 -0.74 -3.96 -41.93
C ARG A 20 -0.81 -5.25 -41.11
N ILE A 21 -0.22 -6.33 -41.60
CA ILE A 21 -0.14 -7.62 -40.89
C ILE A 21 0.71 -7.47 -39.62
N GLU A 22 1.87 -6.80 -39.71
CA GLU A 22 2.72 -6.52 -38.55
C GLU A 22 1.97 -5.72 -37.48
N GLN A 23 1.25 -4.66 -37.87
CA GLN A 23 0.41 -3.88 -36.94
C GLN A 23 -0.69 -4.70 -36.27
N VAL A 24 -1.33 -5.62 -37.00
CA VAL A 24 -2.38 -6.49 -36.44
C VAL A 24 -1.81 -7.51 -35.46
N ILE A 25 -0.62 -8.06 -35.76
CA ILE A 25 0.08 -8.97 -34.85
C ILE A 25 0.46 -8.23 -33.57
N ASP A 26 1.09 -7.06 -33.67
CA ASP A 26 1.48 -6.25 -32.51
C ASP A 26 0.26 -5.88 -31.64
N ALA A 27 -0.85 -5.48 -32.26
CA ALA A 27 -2.08 -5.15 -31.52
C ALA A 27 -2.64 -6.38 -30.79
N ARG A 28 -2.60 -7.56 -31.43
CA ARG A 28 -3.05 -8.80 -30.81
C ARG A 28 -2.15 -9.20 -29.64
N ASP A 29 -0.83 -9.16 -29.82
CA ASP A 29 0.13 -9.52 -28.77
C ASP A 29 -0.01 -8.60 -27.55
N ARG A 30 -0.27 -7.30 -27.77
CA ARG A 30 -0.59 -6.34 -26.70
C ARG A 30 -1.90 -6.66 -25.98
N MET A 31 -2.94 -7.05 -26.71
CA MET A 31 -4.23 -7.45 -26.13
C MET A 31 -4.08 -8.73 -25.31
N ASP A 32 -3.35 -9.72 -25.83
CA ASP A 32 -3.07 -10.98 -25.13
C ASP A 32 -2.29 -10.69 -23.84
N GLY A 33 -1.26 -9.84 -23.90
CA GLY A 33 -0.49 -9.39 -22.73
C GLY A 33 -1.33 -8.61 -21.71
N LEU A 34 -2.26 -7.76 -22.16
CA LEU A 34 -3.18 -7.06 -21.26
C LEU A 34 -4.12 -8.02 -20.54
N VAL A 35 -4.69 -8.99 -21.25
CA VAL A 35 -5.57 -10.01 -20.65
C VAL A 35 -4.80 -10.84 -19.63
N GLU A 36 -3.58 -11.26 -19.94
CA GLU A 36 -2.71 -11.98 -18.99
C GLU A 36 -2.39 -11.15 -17.74
N ALA A 37 -2.03 -9.88 -17.93
CA ALA A 37 -1.79 -8.94 -16.83
C ALA A 37 -3.04 -8.77 -15.93
N MET A 38 -4.22 -8.60 -16.53
CA MET A 38 -5.47 -8.49 -15.79
C MET A 38 -5.80 -9.76 -15.00
N LEU A 39 -5.59 -10.94 -15.59
CA LEU A 39 -5.81 -12.23 -14.91
C LEU A 39 -4.85 -12.43 -13.73
N THR A 40 -3.60 -12.03 -13.89
CA THR A 40 -2.59 -12.13 -12.84
C THR A 40 -2.97 -11.23 -11.66
N VAL A 41 -3.31 -9.97 -11.93
CA VAL A 41 -3.76 -9.01 -10.92
C VAL A 41 -5.04 -9.46 -10.21
N ALA A 42 -6.00 -10.04 -10.93
CA ALA A 42 -7.27 -10.46 -10.36
C ALA A 42 -7.19 -11.68 -9.43
N SER A 43 -6.08 -12.43 -9.45
CA SER A 43 -5.91 -13.64 -8.63
C SER A 43 -5.38 -13.37 -7.22
N GLY A 44 -4.91 -12.15 -6.95
CA GLY A 44 -4.41 -11.74 -5.63
C GLY A 44 -5.53 -11.61 -4.60
N LEU A 45 -5.29 -12.16 -3.40
CA LEU A 45 -6.18 -12.05 -2.23
C LEU A 45 -5.54 -11.33 -1.04
N ASP A 46 -4.23 -11.08 -1.12
CA ASP A 46 -3.42 -10.33 -0.17
C ASP A 46 -3.10 -8.96 -0.79
N LEU A 47 -3.36 -7.88 -0.05
CA LEU A 47 -3.25 -6.53 -0.57
C LEU A 47 -1.82 -6.21 -1.00
N ASP A 48 -0.84 -6.48 -0.13
CA ASP A 48 0.57 -6.15 -0.38
C ASP A 48 1.11 -6.91 -1.61
N GLU A 49 0.79 -8.20 -1.73
CA GLU A 49 1.15 -9.00 -2.91
C GLU A 49 0.45 -8.51 -4.18
N THR A 50 -0.83 -8.13 -4.08
CA THR A 50 -1.61 -7.59 -5.20
C THR A 50 -0.99 -6.29 -5.72
N LEU A 51 -0.59 -5.37 -4.84
CA LEU A 51 0.04 -4.11 -5.22
C LEU A 51 1.38 -4.34 -5.95
N ARG A 52 2.23 -5.24 -5.46
CA ARG A 52 3.49 -5.63 -6.14
C ARG A 52 3.21 -6.23 -7.51
N THR A 53 2.21 -7.09 -7.60
CA THR A 53 1.80 -7.75 -8.84
C THR A 53 1.33 -6.75 -9.89
N ILE A 54 0.55 -5.74 -9.48
CA ILE A 54 0.09 -4.67 -10.37
C ILE A 54 1.28 -3.90 -10.96
N VAL A 55 2.25 -3.50 -10.12
CA VAL A 55 3.42 -2.75 -10.60
C VAL A 55 4.20 -3.59 -11.61
N ARG A 56 4.49 -4.86 -11.29
CA ARG A 56 5.24 -5.76 -12.17
C ARG A 56 4.50 -6.04 -13.49
N ALA A 57 3.20 -6.28 -13.42
CA ALA A 57 2.39 -6.52 -14.61
C ALA A 57 2.39 -5.29 -15.52
N ALA A 58 2.27 -4.09 -14.94
CA ALA A 58 2.31 -2.84 -15.68
C ALA A 58 3.67 -2.54 -16.29
N THR A 59 4.78 -2.74 -15.57
CA THR A 59 6.13 -2.54 -16.11
C THR A 59 6.41 -3.48 -17.29
N THR A 60 5.95 -4.73 -17.18
CA THR A 60 6.09 -5.73 -18.25
C THR A 60 5.23 -5.38 -19.46
N LEU A 61 4.00 -4.95 -19.25
CA LEU A 61 3.02 -4.67 -20.31
C LEU A 61 3.47 -3.57 -21.28
N VAL A 62 4.20 -2.56 -20.80
CA VAL A 62 4.66 -1.43 -21.63
C VAL A 62 6.18 -1.30 -21.73
N ASP A 63 6.91 -2.35 -21.32
CA ASP A 63 8.37 -2.42 -21.35
C ASP A 63 9.04 -1.20 -20.66
N ALA A 64 8.60 -0.92 -19.43
CA ALA A 64 9.15 0.14 -18.58
C ALA A 64 10.22 -0.43 -17.63
N ARG A 65 11.34 0.29 -17.49
CA ARG A 65 12.44 -0.15 -16.61
C ARG A 65 12.10 -0.03 -15.13
N TYR A 66 11.32 0.98 -14.75
CA TYR A 66 10.91 1.18 -13.37
C TYR A 66 9.40 1.37 -13.28
N GLY A 67 8.83 0.85 -12.21
CA GLY A 67 7.43 1.05 -11.87
C GLY A 67 7.26 1.37 -10.40
N ALA A 68 6.23 2.12 -10.07
CA ALA A 68 5.84 2.33 -8.69
C ALA A 68 4.33 2.54 -8.54
N LEU A 69 3.79 2.14 -7.40
CA LEU A 69 2.41 2.39 -7.01
C LEU A 69 2.41 3.05 -5.63
N GLY A 70 1.83 4.26 -5.57
CA GLY A 70 1.62 4.99 -4.32
C GLY A 70 0.17 4.91 -3.87
N VAL A 71 -0.07 4.47 -2.63
CA VAL A 71 -1.41 4.40 -2.02
C VAL A 71 -1.70 5.69 -1.25
N ARG A 72 -2.87 6.28 -1.49
CA ARG A 72 -3.29 7.54 -0.87
C ARG A 72 -3.53 7.35 0.63
N GLY A 73 -2.87 8.18 1.44
CA GLY A 73 -3.13 8.34 2.87
C GLY A 73 -4.26 9.33 3.17
N HIS A 74 -4.76 9.29 4.41
CA HIS A 74 -5.87 10.13 4.85
C HIS A 74 -5.50 11.62 5.01
N GLU A 75 -4.22 11.94 5.25
CA GLU A 75 -3.74 13.31 5.52
C GLU A 75 -3.03 13.95 4.31
N GLY A 76 -3.21 13.41 3.11
CA GLY A 76 -2.64 13.99 1.87
C GLY A 76 -1.24 13.49 1.49
N GLY A 77 -0.68 12.55 2.23
CA GLY A 77 0.55 11.81 1.87
C GLY A 77 0.28 10.42 1.30
N LEU A 78 1.33 9.61 1.20
CA LEU A 78 1.24 8.19 0.85
C LEU A 78 1.29 7.33 2.10
N THR A 79 0.40 6.35 2.22
CA THR A 79 0.47 5.34 3.29
C THR A 79 1.34 4.15 2.91
N GLU A 80 1.50 3.91 1.61
CA GLU A 80 2.29 2.80 1.09
C GLU A 80 2.88 3.18 -0.27
N PHE A 81 4.06 2.67 -0.57
CA PHE A 81 4.72 2.85 -1.84
C PHE A 81 5.45 1.57 -2.23
N VAL A 82 4.98 0.95 -3.31
CA VAL A 82 5.55 -0.27 -3.85
C VAL A 82 6.30 0.08 -5.13
N SER A 83 7.54 -0.38 -5.28
CA SER A 83 8.38 -0.09 -6.44
C SER A 83 9.00 -1.35 -7.04
N GLU A 84 9.15 -1.37 -8.36
CA GLU A 84 9.82 -2.41 -9.14
C GLU A 84 10.96 -1.77 -9.96
N GLY A 85 12.07 -2.49 -10.14
CA GLY A 85 13.22 -2.06 -10.94
C GLY A 85 14.32 -1.32 -10.18
N ILE A 86 14.07 -0.91 -8.94
CA ILE A 86 15.08 -0.37 -8.01
C ILE A 86 15.44 -1.47 -7.00
N ASP A 87 16.73 -1.76 -6.84
CA ASP A 87 17.20 -2.75 -5.88
C ASP A 87 17.09 -2.24 -4.43
N GLU A 88 17.03 -3.17 -3.49
CA GLU A 88 16.82 -2.90 -2.07
C GLU A 88 17.90 -2.01 -1.44
N HIS A 89 19.14 -2.12 -1.90
CA HIS A 89 20.24 -1.30 -1.40
C HIS A 89 20.06 0.16 -1.85
N THR A 90 19.78 0.38 -3.14
CA THR A 90 19.45 1.71 -3.68
C THR A 90 18.21 2.31 -3.00
N ARG A 91 17.15 1.50 -2.79
CA ARG A 91 15.94 1.93 -2.08
C ARG A 91 16.24 2.43 -0.67
N THR A 92 17.13 1.73 0.05
CA THR A 92 17.55 2.13 1.40
C THR A 92 18.32 3.46 1.40
N LEU A 93 19.14 3.70 0.36
CA LEU A 93 19.90 4.95 0.22
C LEU A 93 19.02 6.15 -0.15
N ILE A 94 17.94 5.93 -0.90
CA ILE A 94 16.97 6.98 -1.25
C ILE A 94 16.26 7.51 0.01
N GLY A 95 15.92 6.61 0.95
CA GLY A 95 15.36 6.98 2.25
C GLY A 95 13.84 7.07 2.26
N ASP A 96 13.32 8.21 2.71
CA ASP A 96 11.91 8.40 3.05
C ASP A 96 10.96 8.23 1.87
N LEU A 97 9.71 7.88 2.19
CA LEU A 97 8.63 7.78 1.21
C LEU A 97 8.36 9.13 0.52
N PRO A 98 8.01 9.14 -0.77
CA PRO A 98 7.63 10.37 -1.44
C PRO A 98 6.39 10.96 -0.79
N GLN A 99 6.46 12.23 -0.40
CA GLN A 99 5.37 12.94 0.27
C GLN A 99 4.28 13.45 -0.68
N GLY A 100 4.18 12.89 -1.89
CA GLY A 100 3.18 13.32 -2.88
C GLY A 100 3.41 14.74 -3.43
N HIS A 101 4.65 15.25 -3.38
CA HIS A 101 4.99 16.54 -4.01
C HIS A 101 5.22 16.39 -5.53
N GLY A 102 5.06 17.50 -6.23
CA GLY A 102 5.34 17.62 -7.65
C GLY A 102 4.46 16.77 -8.57
N VAL A 103 5.04 16.23 -9.65
CA VAL A 103 4.30 15.44 -10.66
C VAL A 103 3.58 14.24 -10.05
N LEU A 104 4.19 13.60 -9.04
CA LEU A 104 3.57 12.47 -8.34
C LEU A 104 2.27 12.88 -7.63
N GLY A 105 2.21 14.10 -7.09
CA GLY A 105 1.05 14.64 -6.39
C GLY A 105 -0.12 15.03 -7.27
N LEU A 106 0.14 15.36 -8.55
CA LEU A 106 -0.88 15.91 -9.44
C LEU A 106 -2.08 14.99 -9.57
N MET A 107 -1.86 13.68 -9.74
CA MET A 107 -2.94 12.72 -9.96
C MET A 107 -3.85 12.51 -8.73
N PHE A 108 -3.45 12.94 -7.53
CA PHE A 108 -4.35 12.97 -6.37
C PHE A 108 -5.33 14.16 -6.38
N THR A 109 -4.94 15.26 -7.01
CA THR A 109 -5.75 16.49 -7.12
C THR A 109 -6.49 16.60 -8.44
N GLN A 110 -5.89 16.06 -9.51
CA GLN A 110 -6.38 16.03 -10.88
C GLN A 110 -6.25 14.59 -11.39
N PRO A 111 -7.26 13.72 -11.17
CA PRO A 111 -7.14 12.30 -11.41
C PRO A 111 -7.28 11.98 -12.91
N GLN A 112 -6.30 12.43 -13.68
CA GLN A 112 -6.16 12.20 -15.11
C GLN A 112 -4.80 11.55 -15.37
N PRO A 113 -4.71 10.66 -16.37
CA PRO A 113 -3.44 10.14 -16.85
C PRO A 113 -2.48 11.28 -17.20
N ILE A 114 -1.20 11.07 -16.92
CA ILE A 114 -0.12 12.01 -17.25
C ILE A 114 0.93 11.24 -18.03
N ARG A 115 1.25 11.70 -19.23
CA ARG A 115 2.26 11.10 -20.09
C ARG A 115 3.28 12.15 -20.52
N LEU A 116 4.52 11.97 -20.11
CA LEU A 116 5.62 12.93 -20.29
C LEU A 116 6.78 12.25 -21.00
N THR A 117 7.37 12.95 -21.97
CA THR A 117 8.62 12.53 -22.61
C THR A 117 9.82 12.82 -21.73
N ASP A 118 9.79 13.95 -21.02
CA ASP A 118 10.80 14.33 -20.03
C ASP A 118 10.13 14.89 -18.77
N LEU A 119 10.39 14.26 -17.63
CA LEU A 119 9.85 14.59 -16.32
C LEU A 119 10.36 15.95 -15.83
N ALA A 120 11.58 16.32 -16.21
CA ALA A 120 12.20 17.58 -15.80
C ALA A 120 11.52 18.80 -16.42
N ASP A 121 10.88 18.64 -17.58
CA ASP A 121 10.23 19.73 -18.31
C ASP A 121 8.87 20.13 -17.72
N HIS A 122 8.29 19.30 -16.85
CA HIS A 122 6.98 19.58 -16.28
C HIS A 122 7.05 20.69 -15.22
N PRO A 123 6.18 21.72 -15.23
CA PRO A 123 6.24 22.84 -14.28
C PRO A 123 6.12 22.45 -12.80
N ALA A 124 5.45 21.34 -12.52
CA ALA A 124 5.33 20.76 -11.19
C ALA A 124 6.50 19.84 -10.82
N SER A 125 7.53 19.70 -11.64
CA SER A 125 8.67 18.84 -11.33
C SER A 125 9.48 19.39 -10.17
N VAL A 126 9.75 18.55 -9.18
CA VAL A 126 10.55 18.88 -7.99
C VAL A 126 11.91 18.16 -7.99
N GLY A 127 12.22 17.47 -9.09
CA GLY A 127 13.39 16.60 -9.20
C GLY A 127 13.24 15.28 -8.42
N CYS A 128 14.33 14.51 -8.41
CA CYS A 128 14.44 13.26 -7.65
C CYS A 128 15.34 13.47 -6.42
N PRO A 129 15.10 12.74 -5.31
CA PRO A 129 15.95 12.79 -4.13
C PRO A 129 17.37 12.27 -4.43
N ALA A 130 18.29 12.49 -3.49
CA ALA A 130 19.65 11.96 -3.59
C ALA A 130 19.63 10.42 -3.76
N HIS A 131 20.61 9.89 -4.51
CA HIS A 131 20.73 8.46 -4.83
C HIS A 131 19.64 7.86 -5.73
N HIS A 132 18.60 8.62 -6.04
CA HIS A 132 17.55 8.17 -6.94
C HIS A 132 18.05 8.13 -8.39
N PRO A 133 17.75 7.06 -9.16
CA PRO A 133 18.09 7.01 -10.58
C PRO A 133 17.47 8.20 -11.35
N PRO A 134 18.17 8.77 -12.34
CA PRO A 134 17.57 9.78 -13.21
C PRO A 134 16.40 9.15 -13.98
N MET A 135 15.29 9.87 -14.06
CA MET A 135 14.08 9.48 -14.79
C MET A 135 13.68 10.60 -15.73
N ARG A 136 13.34 10.24 -16.96
CA ARG A 136 12.95 11.14 -18.05
C ARG A 136 11.53 10.83 -18.51
N SER A 137 11.31 9.71 -19.19
CA SER A 137 9.94 9.38 -19.62
C SER A 137 9.09 8.93 -18.45
N LEU A 138 7.84 9.41 -18.38
CA LEU A 138 6.89 9.06 -17.34
C LEU A 138 5.51 8.79 -17.94
N LEU A 139 4.88 7.71 -17.49
CA LEU A 139 3.46 7.45 -17.65
C LEU A 139 2.85 7.21 -16.26
N GLY A 140 1.97 8.12 -15.85
CA GLY A 140 1.21 8.05 -14.62
C GLY A 140 -0.26 7.78 -14.92
N VAL A 141 -0.88 6.84 -14.20
CA VAL A 141 -2.33 6.62 -14.24
C VAL A 141 -2.92 6.52 -12.82
N PRO A 142 -4.11 7.08 -12.58
CA PRO A 142 -4.81 6.88 -11.32
C PRO A 142 -5.43 5.49 -11.24
N ILE A 143 -5.32 4.84 -10.08
CA ILE A 143 -6.05 3.63 -9.73
C ILE A 143 -7.23 4.03 -8.86
N ARG A 144 -8.43 3.69 -9.33
CA ARG A 144 -9.69 4.02 -8.64
C ARG A 144 -10.34 2.78 -8.06
N ILE A 145 -10.90 2.91 -6.88
CA ILE A 145 -11.86 1.96 -6.33
C ILE A 145 -13.21 2.66 -6.34
N ARG A 146 -14.14 2.17 -7.16
CA ARG A 146 -15.41 2.84 -7.43
C ARG A 146 -15.14 4.28 -7.91
N ASP A 147 -15.65 5.28 -7.19
CA ASP A 147 -15.52 6.70 -7.57
C ASP A 147 -14.33 7.41 -6.88
N GLU A 148 -13.55 6.70 -6.05
CA GLU A 148 -12.45 7.28 -5.28
C GLU A 148 -11.08 6.86 -5.80
N VAL A 149 -10.14 7.80 -5.80
CA VAL A 149 -8.73 7.52 -6.13
C VAL A 149 -8.09 6.82 -4.95
N PHE A 150 -7.83 5.53 -5.11
CA PHE A 150 -7.12 4.73 -4.13
C PHE A 150 -5.61 5.06 -4.13
N GLY A 151 -5.04 5.24 -5.31
CA GLY A 151 -3.60 5.40 -5.49
C GLY A 151 -3.27 5.76 -6.93
N ASN A 152 -1.99 5.86 -7.23
CA ASN A 152 -1.49 6.14 -8.57
C ASN A 152 -0.39 5.15 -8.93
N LEU A 153 -0.40 4.72 -10.18
CA LEU A 153 0.64 3.90 -10.80
C LEU A 153 1.52 4.79 -11.68
N TYR A 154 2.83 4.63 -11.56
CA TYR A 154 3.84 5.39 -12.27
C TYR A 154 4.80 4.42 -12.95
N LEU A 155 5.08 4.66 -14.23
CA LEU A 155 5.99 3.89 -15.05
C LEU A 155 6.99 4.86 -15.66
N THR A 156 8.28 4.52 -15.59
CA THR A 156 9.33 5.41 -16.10
C THR A 156 10.39 4.66 -16.86
N GLU A 157 11.15 5.41 -17.67
CA GLU A 157 12.24 4.88 -18.48
C GLU A 157 11.77 3.74 -19.39
N LYS A 158 10.89 4.07 -20.34
CA LYS A 158 10.51 3.12 -21.40
C LYS A 158 11.76 2.63 -22.12
N SER A 159 11.80 1.32 -22.35
CA SER A 159 12.93 0.64 -22.97
C SER A 159 13.38 1.29 -24.28
N GLY A 160 14.68 1.26 -24.53
CA GLY A 160 15.31 1.94 -25.66
C GLY A 160 15.30 3.48 -25.58
N GLY A 161 14.91 4.06 -24.45
CA GLY A 161 14.85 5.52 -24.26
C GLY A 161 13.69 6.18 -25.00
N GLN A 162 12.64 5.41 -25.32
CA GLN A 162 11.47 5.92 -26.03
C GLN A 162 10.52 6.71 -25.11
N ALA A 163 9.61 7.46 -25.72
CA ALA A 163 8.46 8.01 -25.02
C ALA A 163 7.33 6.98 -24.93
N PHE A 164 6.53 7.03 -23.88
CA PHE A 164 5.27 6.31 -23.84
C PHE A 164 4.31 6.86 -24.92
N SER A 165 3.65 5.95 -25.61
CA SER A 165 2.65 6.19 -26.66
C SER A 165 1.25 6.28 -26.07
N GLU A 166 0.29 6.71 -26.90
CA GLU A 166 -1.13 6.69 -26.53
C GLU A 166 -1.64 5.27 -26.29
N ASP A 167 -1.16 4.29 -27.06
CA ASP A 167 -1.51 2.89 -26.85
C ASP A 167 -1.05 2.38 -25.48
N ASP A 168 0.19 2.74 -25.05
CA ASP A 168 0.68 2.38 -23.71
C ASP A 168 -0.23 2.96 -22.62
N GLU A 169 -0.65 4.21 -22.80
CA GLU A 169 -1.54 4.89 -21.88
C GLU A 169 -2.90 4.17 -21.79
N VAL A 170 -3.48 3.79 -22.93
CA VAL A 170 -4.76 3.05 -22.99
C VAL A 170 -4.64 1.68 -22.32
N LEU A 171 -3.56 0.94 -22.59
CA LEU A 171 -3.32 -0.38 -21.98
C LEU A 171 -3.18 -0.28 -20.45
N VAL A 172 -2.39 0.69 -19.98
CA VAL A 172 -2.13 0.88 -18.55
C VAL A 172 -3.35 1.43 -17.82
N GLN A 173 -4.17 2.27 -18.45
CA GLN A 173 -5.47 2.67 -17.92
C GLN A 173 -6.42 1.48 -17.77
N ALA A 174 -6.49 0.59 -18.78
CA ALA A 174 -7.31 -0.61 -18.71
C ALA A 174 -6.86 -1.54 -17.57
N LEU A 175 -5.54 -1.74 -17.44
CA LEU A 175 -4.96 -2.49 -16.32
C LEU A 175 -5.27 -1.82 -14.96
N ALA A 176 -5.18 -0.50 -14.87
CA ALA A 176 -5.50 0.24 -13.64
C ALA A 176 -6.97 0.10 -13.22
N ALA A 177 -7.90 0.01 -14.18
CA ALA A 177 -9.31 -0.27 -13.90
C ALA A 177 -9.51 -1.69 -13.32
N ALA A 178 -8.85 -2.69 -13.91
CA ALA A 178 -8.86 -4.06 -13.38
C ALA A 178 -8.20 -4.14 -11.99
N ALA A 179 -7.07 -3.44 -11.81
CA ALA A 179 -6.35 -3.33 -10.55
C ALA A 179 -7.23 -2.74 -9.43
N GLY A 180 -8.01 -1.70 -9.73
CA GLY A 180 -8.96 -1.14 -8.77
C GLY A 180 -9.94 -2.18 -8.23
N THR A 181 -10.46 -3.05 -9.10
CA THR A 181 -11.36 -4.13 -8.71
C THR A 181 -10.64 -5.21 -7.88
N ALA A 182 -9.43 -5.60 -8.29
CA ALA A 182 -8.63 -6.57 -7.56
C ALA A 182 -8.27 -6.08 -6.14
N ILE A 183 -7.92 -4.80 -6.00
CA ILE A 183 -7.62 -4.19 -4.71
C ILE A 183 -8.86 -4.14 -3.81
N ASP A 184 -10.04 -3.79 -4.34
CA ASP A 184 -11.29 -3.83 -3.54
C ASP A 184 -11.56 -5.26 -3.05
N ASN A 185 -11.37 -6.26 -3.92
CA ASN A 185 -11.55 -7.67 -3.56
C ASN A 185 -10.55 -8.14 -2.48
N ALA A 186 -9.26 -7.82 -2.62
CA ALA A 186 -8.24 -8.17 -1.63
C ALA A 186 -8.55 -7.55 -0.27
N ARG A 187 -8.92 -6.26 -0.23
CA ARG A 187 -9.32 -5.56 1.00
C ARG A 187 -10.55 -6.18 1.65
N LEU A 188 -11.57 -6.53 0.86
CA LEU A 188 -12.77 -7.18 1.37
C LEU A 188 -12.46 -8.57 1.94
N TYR A 189 -11.59 -9.32 1.26
CA TYR A 189 -11.16 -10.64 1.70
C TYR A 189 -10.37 -10.58 3.01
N GLU A 190 -9.37 -9.71 3.11
CA GLU A 190 -8.60 -9.50 4.34
C GLU A 190 -9.47 -9.00 5.50
N GLY A 191 -10.39 -8.07 5.22
CA GLY A 191 -11.34 -7.58 6.21
C GLY A 191 -12.26 -8.69 6.74
N SER A 192 -12.72 -9.59 5.85
CA SER A 192 -13.50 -10.76 6.22
C SER A 192 -12.69 -11.74 7.07
N ARG A 193 -11.46 -12.07 6.65
CA ARG A 193 -10.55 -12.97 7.36
C ARG A 193 -10.19 -12.44 8.74
N THR A 194 -9.89 -11.14 8.83
CA THR A 194 -9.61 -10.46 10.11
C THR A 194 -10.82 -10.54 11.03
N ARG A 195 -12.03 -10.25 10.51
CA ARG A 195 -13.27 -10.35 11.30
C ARG A 195 -13.53 -11.77 11.79
N GLN A 196 -13.31 -12.77 10.95
CA GLN A 196 -13.44 -14.18 11.33
C GLN A 196 -12.47 -14.52 12.47
N ALA A 197 -11.20 -14.14 12.34
CA ALA A 197 -10.18 -14.39 13.35
C ALA A 197 -10.54 -13.72 14.70
N TRP A 198 -11.12 -12.51 14.68
CA TRP A 198 -11.63 -11.85 15.88
C TRP A 198 -12.81 -12.58 16.53
N ILE A 199 -13.75 -13.10 15.73
CA ILE A 199 -14.89 -13.89 16.23
C ILE A 199 -14.40 -15.17 16.90
N GLU A 200 -13.48 -15.90 16.24
CA GLU A 200 -12.88 -17.12 16.78
C GLU A 200 -12.13 -16.85 18.08
N ALA A 201 -11.28 -15.81 18.11
CA ALA A 201 -10.57 -15.41 19.32
C ALA A 201 -11.51 -15.07 20.49
N THR A 202 -12.57 -14.31 20.23
CA THR A 202 -13.55 -13.92 21.26
C THR A 202 -14.29 -15.15 21.80
N ARG A 203 -14.68 -16.08 20.91
CA ARG A 203 -15.33 -17.34 21.28
C ARG A 203 -14.43 -18.21 22.15
N ASP A 204 -13.17 -18.35 21.79
CA ASP A 204 -12.20 -19.17 22.53
C ASP A 204 -11.99 -18.62 23.95
N ILE A 205 -11.83 -17.30 24.07
CA ILE A 205 -11.69 -16.60 25.37
C ILE A 205 -12.95 -16.80 26.21
N ALA A 206 -14.14 -16.61 25.64
CA ALA A 206 -15.40 -16.81 26.35
C ALA A 206 -15.58 -18.27 26.81
N THR A 207 -15.15 -19.23 25.99
CA THR A 207 -15.20 -20.66 26.32
C THR A 207 -14.25 -20.99 27.47
N ALA A 208 -13.02 -20.47 27.44
CA ALA A 208 -12.06 -20.66 28.53
C ALA A 208 -12.58 -20.09 29.86
N PHE A 209 -13.18 -18.90 29.81
CA PHE A 209 -13.82 -18.28 30.97
C PHE A 209 -14.97 -19.13 31.53
N LEU A 210 -15.89 -19.59 30.67
CA LEU A 210 -17.02 -20.44 31.06
C LEU A 210 -16.60 -21.84 31.55
N ALA A 211 -15.45 -22.33 31.09
CA ALA A 211 -14.86 -23.59 31.55
C ALA A 211 -14.18 -23.48 32.94
N GLY A 212 -14.17 -22.29 33.55
CA GLY A 212 -13.59 -22.05 34.87
C GLY A 212 -12.09 -21.80 34.85
N ALA A 213 -11.51 -21.36 33.73
CA ALA A 213 -10.12 -20.90 33.71
C ALA A 213 -9.93 -19.69 34.64
N SER A 214 -8.73 -19.55 35.24
CA SER A 214 -8.45 -18.41 36.12
C SER A 214 -8.48 -17.08 35.34
N PRO A 215 -8.87 -15.96 35.98
CA PRO A 215 -8.85 -14.63 35.35
C PRO A 215 -7.49 -14.29 34.72
N GLU A 216 -6.39 -14.64 35.38
CA GLU A 216 -5.02 -14.41 34.88
C GLU A 216 -4.76 -15.18 33.58
N THR A 217 -5.26 -16.41 33.47
CA THR A 217 -5.09 -17.22 32.26
C THR A 217 -5.88 -16.61 31.10
N VAL A 218 -7.12 -16.19 31.35
CA VAL A 218 -8.00 -15.60 30.33
C VAL A 218 -7.47 -14.24 29.86
N MET A 219 -7.02 -13.39 30.79
CA MET A 219 -6.44 -12.08 30.47
C MET A 219 -5.11 -12.20 29.73
N GLY A 220 -4.26 -13.17 30.10
CA GLY A 220 -3.04 -13.46 29.35
C GLY A 220 -3.32 -13.88 27.90
N GLN A 221 -4.31 -14.76 27.69
CA GLN A 221 -4.74 -15.15 26.35
C GLN A 221 -5.33 -13.99 25.55
N LEU A 222 -6.10 -13.12 26.19
CA LEU A 222 -6.64 -11.90 25.58
C LEU A 222 -5.52 -11.01 25.03
N VAL A 223 -4.49 -10.74 25.84
CA VAL A 223 -3.36 -9.89 25.44
C VAL A 223 -2.56 -10.50 24.29
N GLU A 224 -2.26 -11.80 24.33
CA GLU A 224 -1.52 -12.47 23.25
C GLU A 224 -2.30 -12.49 21.94
N ARG A 225 -3.60 -12.80 21.99
CA ARG A 225 -4.46 -12.80 20.80
C ARG A 225 -4.64 -11.39 20.25
N ALA A 226 -4.84 -10.40 21.11
CA ALA A 226 -4.90 -9.01 20.69
C ALA A 226 -3.60 -8.58 19.99
N ARG A 227 -2.43 -8.96 20.51
CA ARG A 227 -1.14 -8.68 19.84
C ARG A 227 -1.06 -9.32 18.47
N THR A 228 -1.36 -10.61 18.39
CA THR A 228 -1.31 -11.37 17.14
C THR A 228 -2.26 -10.82 16.09
N LEU A 229 -3.52 -10.56 16.45
CA LEU A 229 -4.57 -10.11 15.51
C LEU A 229 -4.40 -8.66 15.05
N THR A 230 -3.76 -7.82 15.87
CA THR A 230 -3.48 -6.43 15.49
C THR A 230 -2.13 -6.28 14.77
N GLY A 231 -1.31 -7.33 14.72
CA GLY A 231 0.07 -7.24 14.23
C GLY A 231 0.96 -6.33 15.08
N SER A 232 0.54 -6.02 16.31
CA SER A 232 1.25 -5.08 17.16
C SER A 232 2.57 -5.66 17.66
N GLN A 233 3.62 -4.84 17.74
CA GLN A 233 4.87 -5.28 18.36
C GLN A 233 4.69 -5.56 19.85
N ARG A 234 3.89 -4.74 20.54
CA ARG A 234 3.61 -4.86 21.97
C ARG A 234 2.15 -4.58 22.28
N VAL A 235 1.58 -5.33 23.22
CA VAL A 235 0.25 -5.11 23.81
C VAL A 235 0.34 -5.37 25.29
N PHE A 236 -0.32 -4.55 26.11
CA PHE A 236 -0.45 -4.79 27.54
C PHE A 236 -1.88 -4.53 28.01
N LEU A 237 -2.21 -5.10 29.16
CA LEU A 237 -3.44 -4.86 29.89
C LEU A 237 -3.09 -4.21 31.22
N ALA A 238 -3.52 -2.98 31.40
CA ALA A 238 -3.43 -2.27 32.68
C ALA A 238 -4.78 -2.31 33.39
N VAL A 239 -4.79 -2.65 34.67
CA VAL A 239 -5.98 -2.80 35.50
C VAL A 239 -5.85 -1.94 36.75
N ASN A 240 -6.98 -1.49 37.26
CA ASN A 240 -7.06 -1.01 38.62
C ASN A 240 -7.32 -2.20 39.54
N ASP A 241 -6.51 -2.35 40.59
CA ASP A 241 -6.72 -3.40 41.59
C ASP A 241 -7.83 -3.03 42.59
N ASP A 242 -8.23 -1.76 42.65
CA ASP A 242 -9.34 -1.30 43.49
C ASP A 242 -10.69 -1.45 42.75
N PRO A 243 -11.61 -2.32 43.23
CA PRO A 243 -12.91 -2.54 42.62
C PRO A 243 -13.92 -1.41 42.85
N ASP A 244 -13.69 -0.46 43.77
CA ASP A 244 -14.60 0.67 44.05
C ASP A 244 -13.88 2.03 43.98
N PRO A 245 -13.43 2.45 42.79
CA PRO A 245 -12.68 3.68 42.65
C PRO A 245 -13.57 4.92 42.76
N HIS A 246 -13.21 5.85 43.64
CA HIS A 246 -13.59 7.24 43.46
C HIS A 246 -12.87 7.76 42.20
N GLY A 247 -13.62 7.89 41.11
CA GLY A 247 -13.11 7.94 39.73
C GLY A 247 -12.13 9.06 39.35
N ASP A 248 -11.82 9.98 40.26
CA ASP A 248 -10.85 11.08 40.05
C ASP A 248 -9.49 10.84 40.75
N ASP A 249 -9.31 9.80 41.57
CA ASP A 249 -8.09 9.60 42.40
C ASP A 249 -7.17 8.45 41.91
N ILE A 250 -7.46 7.79 40.79
CA ILE A 250 -6.57 6.73 40.29
C ILE A 250 -5.38 7.39 39.59
N THR A 251 -4.24 7.44 40.28
CA THR A 251 -2.97 8.02 39.77
C THR A 251 -2.09 7.01 39.02
N GLU A 252 -2.29 5.71 39.26
CA GLU A 252 -1.54 4.63 38.61
C GLU A 252 -2.43 3.41 38.30
N LEU A 253 -2.13 2.73 37.20
CA LEU A 253 -2.72 1.45 36.82
C LEU A 253 -1.65 0.36 36.83
N ARG A 254 -1.95 -0.81 37.37
CA ARG A 254 -1.02 -1.96 37.35
C ARG A 254 -1.06 -2.65 36.00
N ILE A 255 0.10 -2.90 35.41
CA ILE A 255 0.20 -3.75 34.21
C ILE A 255 0.04 -5.22 34.64
N ALA A 256 -1.12 -5.80 34.33
CA ALA A 256 -1.43 -7.19 34.66
C ALA A 256 -0.81 -8.18 33.68
N HIS A 257 -0.78 -7.83 32.39
CA HIS A 257 -0.26 -8.68 31.34
C HIS A 257 0.42 -7.83 30.27
N LEU A 258 1.47 -8.37 29.68
CA LEU A 258 2.22 -7.79 28.58
C LEU A 258 2.58 -8.91 27.58
N SER A 259 2.52 -8.61 26.30
CA SER A 259 3.01 -9.46 25.22
C SER A 259 3.83 -8.63 24.24
N GLY A 260 4.98 -9.15 23.81
CA GLY A 260 5.93 -8.50 22.90
C GLY A 260 7.39 -8.81 23.26
N PRO A 261 8.37 -8.33 22.48
CA PRO A 261 9.79 -8.60 22.71
C PRO A 261 10.32 -7.97 24.01
N ASP A 262 11.05 -8.79 24.78
CA ASP A 262 11.36 -8.68 26.22
C ASP A 262 12.75 -8.05 26.49
N ASP A 263 13.17 -7.08 25.67
CA ASP A 263 14.54 -6.56 25.67
C ASP A 263 14.83 -5.52 26.79
N ARG A 264 13.81 -5.10 27.57
CA ARG A 264 13.99 -4.09 28.64
C ARG A 264 13.14 -4.43 29.87
N PRO A 265 13.60 -4.09 31.08
CA PRO A 265 12.76 -4.17 32.26
C PRO A 265 11.51 -3.31 32.07
N HIS A 266 10.35 -3.95 32.12
CA HIS A 266 9.06 -3.28 31.95
C HIS A 266 8.55 -2.79 33.30
N PRO A 267 8.06 -1.54 33.38
CA PRO A 267 7.45 -1.05 34.60
C PRO A 267 6.20 -1.86 34.94
N THR A 268 5.93 -2.00 36.23
CA THR A 268 4.77 -2.75 36.74
C THR A 268 3.51 -1.91 36.81
N THR A 269 3.64 -0.58 36.67
CA THR A 269 2.52 0.37 36.68
C THR A 269 2.64 1.41 35.55
N VAL A 270 1.54 2.09 35.26
CA VAL A 270 1.43 3.18 34.28
C VAL A 270 0.75 4.37 34.94
N ALA A 271 1.37 5.55 34.85
CA ALA A 271 0.78 6.78 35.36
C ALA A 271 -0.45 7.19 34.54
N THR A 272 -1.50 7.67 35.21
CA THR A 272 -2.74 8.15 34.58
C THR A 272 -2.80 9.68 34.52
N ASP A 273 -2.23 10.37 35.51
CA ASP A 273 -2.31 11.83 35.61
C ASP A 273 -1.56 12.52 34.47
N GLY A 274 -2.30 13.32 33.69
CA GLY A 274 -1.73 14.04 32.55
C GLY A 274 -1.32 13.15 31.36
N THR A 275 -1.54 11.83 31.44
CA THR A 275 -1.12 10.90 30.38
C THR A 275 -2.24 10.58 29.41
N ALA A 276 -1.88 10.20 28.19
CA ALA A 276 -2.85 9.78 27.19
C ALA A 276 -3.60 8.50 27.59
N ILE A 277 -2.96 7.62 28.37
CA ILE A 277 -3.55 6.38 28.88
C ILE A 277 -4.57 6.69 29.97
N GLY A 278 -4.25 7.56 30.93
CA GLY A 278 -5.23 7.98 31.94
C GLY A 278 -6.43 8.67 31.32
N ALA A 279 -6.21 9.55 30.33
CA ALA A 279 -7.31 10.16 29.58
C ALA A 279 -8.20 9.13 28.86
N ALA A 280 -7.63 8.05 28.29
CA ALA A 280 -8.39 6.98 27.66
C ALA A 280 -9.16 6.14 28.69
N PHE A 281 -8.53 5.85 29.84
CA PHE A 281 -9.11 5.09 30.94
C PHE A 281 -10.30 5.83 31.58
N THR A 282 -10.10 7.06 32.03
CA THR A 282 -11.14 7.89 32.67
C THR A 282 -12.24 8.27 31.68
N GLY A 283 -11.86 8.61 30.43
CA GLY A 283 -12.80 8.98 29.38
C GLY A 283 -13.56 7.81 28.76
N ARG A 284 -13.17 6.55 29.03
CA ARG A 284 -13.72 5.32 28.44
C ARG A 284 -13.87 5.37 26.91
N ARG A 285 -12.95 6.06 26.24
CA ARG A 285 -12.95 6.25 24.79
C ARG A 285 -11.62 5.80 24.21
N PRO A 286 -11.63 4.98 23.14
CA PRO A 286 -10.41 4.62 22.43
C PRO A 286 -9.70 5.89 21.94
N ARG A 287 -8.38 5.90 22.06
CA ARG A 287 -7.51 6.93 21.47
C ARG A 287 -6.52 6.27 20.51
N ARG A 288 -6.26 6.93 19.39
CA ARG A 288 -5.30 6.51 18.37
C ARG A 288 -4.36 7.67 18.12
N PHE A 289 -3.08 7.36 17.95
CA PHE A 289 -2.03 8.33 17.72
C PHE A 289 -1.14 7.85 16.58
N SER A 290 -0.65 8.79 15.78
CA SER A 290 0.26 8.49 14.67
C SER A 290 1.71 8.36 15.15
N HIS A 291 2.11 9.16 16.15
CA HIS A 291 3.45 9.18 16.73
C HIS A 291 3.34 9.15 18.26
N THR A 292 4.06 8.23 18.89
CA THR A 292 4.07 8.09 20.36
C THR A 292 5.13 8.95 21.03
N ASP A 293 6.06 9.50 20.26
CA ASP A 293 7.19 10.33 20.70
C ASP A 293 6.75 11.70 21.26
N GLU A 294 5.60 12.18 20.81
CA GLU A 294 5.04 13.48 21.15
C GLU A 294 3.99 13.38 22.28
N ILE A 295 3.82 12.19 22.84
CA ILE A 295 2.71 11.86 23.73
C ILE A 295 3.24 11.17 24.97
N ASP A 296 2.91 11.74 26.13
CA ASP A 296 3.16 11.05 27.39
C ASP A 296 2.16 9.89 27.56
N LEU A 297 2.70 8.67 27.47
CA LEU A 297 1.96 7.44 27.68
C LEU A 297 1.97 6.98 29.15
N GLY A 298 2.66 7.67 30.06
CA GLY A 298 2.83 7.24 31.45
C GLY A 298 3.86 6.12 31.61
N THR A 299 4.85 6.06 30.72
CA THR A 299 5.99 5.12 30.71
C THR A 299 5.69 3.60 30.63
N PRO A 300 4.66 3.09 29.93
CA PRO A 300 4.31 1.65 29.91
C PRO A 300 5.39 0.71 29.34
N PHE A 301 6.45 1.24 28.72
CA PHE A 301 7.52 0.47 28.09
C PHE A 301 8.92 0.84 28.61
N GLY A 302 9.00 1.56 29.74
CA GLY A 302 10.23 2.11 30.32
C GLY A 302 10.54 3.54 29.84
N GLU A 303 11.43 4.25 30.55
CA GLU A 303 11.97 5.54 30.10
C GLU A 303 12.82 5.34 28.82
N ARG A 304 12.80 6.34 27.93
CA ARG A 304 13.59 6.32 26.69
C ARG A 304 15.07 6.56 26.94
#